data_AF-A0A1F4ZCP9-F1
#
_entry.id   AF-A0A1F4ZCP9-F1
#
_cell.length_a   1.000
_cell.length_b   1.000
_cell.length_c   1.000
_cell.angle_alpha   90.00
_cell.angle_beta   90.00
_cell.angle_gamma   90.00
#
_symmetry.space_group_name_H-M   'P 1'
#
loop_
_entity.id
_entity.type
_entity.pdbx_description
1 polymer ?
#
loop_
_entity_poly.entity_id
_entity_poly.type
_entity_poly.pdbx_seq_one_letter_code
_entity_poly.pdbx_strand_id
1 'polypeptide(L)'
;MDQEIQSQESHSIKLPTFLTTVTPLSKTLAMALFIILPFAGFYLGIQYEKLVSTGSIKSSITPPPLIVSKYYQISPTIYPSSSNDSPTATPSKDECHENDKFFVIVDNQTGNFLIRYKSTINQKFNCIYSKNLEDYEILNEGADWYQELYNNFLFIDSGTGPPLREIAIYDLYKRQMIFSDGYNVPINIENGQFDYWKGVDTQVTKENCPDKDSWESGGLGTAIEEHVRFDLNSLKKSSLNETRCSPRQ
;
A
#
# COMPACT_ATOMS: atom_id res chain seq x y z
N MET A 1 -42.08 -36.82 57.51
CA MET A 1 -41.39 -38.11 57.65
C MET A 1 -41.97 -39.07 56.63
N ASP A 2 -41.94 -38.70 55.36
CA ASP A 2 -40.76 -38.61 54.45
C ASP A 2 -40.50 -40.00 53.87
N GLN A 3 -40.42 -40.29 52.58
CA GLN A 3 -40.48 -39.56 51.31
C GLN A 3 -40.82 -40.64 50.26
N GLU A 4 -41.69 -40.35 49.29
CA GLU A 4 -41.75 -41.15 48.05
C GLU A 4 -40.63 -40.67 47.12
N ILE A 5 -39.73 -41.59 46.76
CA ILE A 5 -38.70 -41.38 45.74
C ILE A 5 -39.36 -41.57 44.37
N GLN A 6 -39.62 -40.48 43.65
CA GLN A 6 -39.94 -40.54 42.22
C GLN A 6 -38.67 -40.43 41.38
N SER A 7 -38.41 -41.49 40.63
CA SER A 7 -37.40 -41.60 39.58
C SER A 7 -37.70 -40.65 38.42
N GLN A 8 -36.79 -39.73 38.10
CA GLN A 8 -36.81 -38.95 36.86
C GLN A 8 -36.41 -39.83 35.66
N GLU A 9 -37.35 -40.09 34.76
CA GLU A 9 -37.05 -40.52 33.39
C GLU A 9 -36.54 -39.32 32.57
N SER A 10 -35.35 -39.44 31.98
CA SER A 10 -34.82 -38.48 31.03
C SER A 10 -35.55 -38.57 29.69
N HIS A 11 -36.46 -37.64 29.43
CA HIS A 11 -37.10 -37.51 28.12
C HIS A 11 -36.07 -36.99 27.09
N SER A 12 -35.48 -37.91 26.31
CA SER A 12 -34.77 -37.57 25.08
C SER A 12 -35.76 -36.97 24.08
N ILE A 13 -35.61 -35.68 23.78
CA ILE A 13 -36.38 -34.99 22.74
C ILE A 13 -35.91 -35.56 21.38
N LYS A 14 -36.62 -36.56 20.87
CA LYS A 14 -36.44 -37.02 19.49
C LYS A 14 -36.98 -35.93 18.55
N LEU A 15 -36.09 -35.20 17.88
CA LEU A 15 -36.50 -34.22 16.88
C LEU A 15 -37.31 -34.92 15.77
N PRO A 16 -38.43 -34.33 15.35
CA PRO A 16 -39.30 -34.96 14.36
C PRO A 16 -38.58 -35.04 13.01
N THR A 17 -38.61 -36.21 12.40
CA THR A 17 -37.83 -36.56 11.19
C THR A 17 -38.13 -35.70 9.97
N PHE A 18 -39.26 -34.97 9.93
CA PHE A 18 -39.54 -34.02 8.85
C PHE A 18 -38.56 -32.83 8.82
N LEU A 19 -37.94 -32.46 9.95
CA LEU A 19 -36.95 -31.38 10.04
C LEU A 19 -35.54 -31.81 9.63
N THR A 20 -35.30 -33.12 9.52
CA THR A 20 -34.00 -33.70 9.14
C THR A 20 -34.05 -34.48 7.83
N THR A 21 -35.24 -34.59 7.21
CA THR A 21 -35.43 -35.28 5.94
C THR A 21 -35.27 -34.33 4.76
N VAL A 22 -34.09 -34.36 4.14
CA VAL A 22 -33.85 -33.65 2.89
C VAL A 22 -34.59 -34.38 1.76
N THR A 23 -35.61 -33.73 1.19
CA THR A 23 -36.38 -34.30 0.08
C THR A 23 -35.49 -34.49 -1.16
N PRO A 24 -35.74 -35.51 -2.00
CA PRO A 24 -35.00 -35.73 -3.24
C PRO A 24 -34.98 -34.47 -4.14
N LEU A 25 -36.08 -33.71 -4.15
CA LEU A 25 -36.21 -32.43 -4.85
C LEU A 25 -35.14 -31.41 -4.41
N SER A 26 -34.94 -31.26 -3.09
CA SER A 26 -33.96 -30.32 -2.54
C SER A 26 -32.52 -30.71 -2.90
N LYS A 27 -32.20 -32.02 -2.90
CA LYS A 27 -30.89 -32.52 -3.32
C LYS A 27 -30.61 -32.24 -4.80
N THR A 28 -31.58 -32.49 -5.67
CA THR A 28 -31.43 -32.24 -7.11
C THR A 28 -31.27 -30.75 -7.38
N LEU A 29 -32.04 -29.89 -6.70
CA LEU A 29 -31.92 -28.44 -6.85
C LEU A 29 -30.55 -27.93 -6.38
N ALA A 30 -30.07 -28.39 -5.22
CA ALA A 30 -28.75 -28.02 -4.70
C ALA A 30 -27.62 -28.45 -5.66
N MET A 31 -27.71 -29.64 -6.24
CA MET A 31 -26.72 -30.13 -7.20
C MET A 31 -26.74 -29.31 -8.50
N ALA A 32 -27.93 -28.96 -9.01
CA ALA A 32 -28.07 -28.10 -10.17
C ALA A 32 -27.47 -26.70 -9.92
N LEU A 33 -27.75 -26.10 -8.76
CA LEU A 33 -27.18 -24.79 -8.40
C LEU A 33 -25.66 -24.85 -8.26
N PHE A 34 -25.12 -25.91 -7.64
CA PHE A 34 -23.68 -26.07 -7.46
C PHE A 34 -22.93 -26.19 -8.79
N ILE A 35 -23.57 -26.80 -9.80
CA ILE A 35 -23.00 -26.91 -11.14
C ILE A 35 -23.18 -25.59 -11.90
N ILE A 36 -24.35 -24.95 -11.85
CA ILE A 36 -24.66 -23.78 -12.70
C ILE A 36 -23.98 -22.50 -12.19
N LEU A 37 -23.89 -22.30 -10.87
CA LEU A 37 -23.33 -21.08 -10.27
C LEU A 37 -21.91 -20.73 -10.73
N PRO A 38 -20.91 -21.64 -10.77
CA PRO A 38 -19.57 -21.28 -11.21
C PRO A 38 -19.54 -20.83 -12.67
N PHE A 39 -20.30 -21.48 -13.57
CA PHE A 39 -20.35 -21.08 -14.98
C PHE A 39 -21.09 -19.76 -15.19
N ALA A 40 -22.20 -19.55 -14.48
CA ALA A 40 -22.92 -18.28 -14.52
C ALA A 40 -22.07 -17.13 -13.97
N GLY A 41 -21.39 -17.34 -12.83
CA GLY A 41 -20.47 -16.37 -12.24
C GLY A 41 -19.31 -16.03 -13.17
N PHE A 42 -18.71 -17.04 -13.79
CA PHE A 42 -17.65 -16.84 -14.78
C PHE A 42 -18.14 -16.05 -16.01
N TYR A 43 -19.32 -16.39 -16.55
CA TYR A 43 -19.91 -15.68 -17.69
C TYR A 43 -20.20 -14.20 -17.35
N LEU A 44 -20.77 -13.93 -16.18
CA LEU A 44 -21.01 -12.57 -15.70
C LEU A 44 -19.68 -11.81 -15.52
N GLY A 45 -18.63 -12.47 -15.02
CA GLY A 45 -17.28 -11.90 -14.91
C GLY A 45 -16.71 -11.44 -16.25
N ILE A 46 -16.80 -12.26 -17.29
CA ILE A 46 -16.33 -11.90 -18.65
C ILE A 46 -17.14 -10.74 -19.24
N GLN A 47 -18.46 -10.68 -19.00
CA GLN A 47 -19.27 -9.56 -19.48
C GLN A 47 -18.95 -8.26 -18.74
N TYR A 48 -18.66 -8.35 -17.43
CA TYR A 48 -18.20 -7.21 -16.65
C TYR A 48 -16.87 -6.66 -17.16
N GLU A 49 -15.89 -7.53 -17.43
CA GLU A 49 -14.58 -7.14 -18.00
C GLU A 49 -14.74 -6.41 -19.35
N LYS A 50 -15.65 -6.88 -20.22
CA LYS A 50 -15.94 -6.22 -21.50
C LYS A 50 -16.53 -4.81 -21.33
N LEU A 51 -17.41 -4.62 -20.34
CA LEU A 51 -17.98 -3.30 -20.05
C LEU A 51 -16.92 -2.34 -19.50
N VAL A 52 -16.04 -2.81 -18.62
CA VAL A 52 -14.91 -2.03 -18.09
C VAL A 52 -13.91 -1.69 -19.20
N SER A 53 -13.59 -2.64 -20.07
CA SER A 53 -12.63 -2.46 -21.17
C SER A 53 -13.16 -1.56 -22.28
N THR A 54 -14.48 -1.56 -22.53
CA THR A 54 -15.13 -0.71 -23.54
C THR A 54 -15.41 0.70 -23.01
N GLY A 55 -15.47 0.89 -21.69
CA GLY A 55 -15.59 2.19 -21.02
C GLY A 55 -14.31 3.04 -21.05
N SER A 56 -13.17 2.48 -21.44
CA SER A 56 -11.96 3.24 -21.82
C SER A 56 -12.18 3.87 -23.19
N ILE A 57 -12.90 5.00 -23.20
CA ILE A 57 -13.04 5.88 -24.34
C ILE A 57 -11.63 6.14 -24.90
N LYS A 58 -11.47 5.85 -26.20
CA LYS A 58 -10.44 6.45 -27.05
C LYS A 58 -10.58 7.98 -26.99
N SER A 59 -10.05 8.60 -25.95
CA SER A 59 -9.83 10.05 -25.94
C SER A 59 -8.60 10.32 -26.79
N SER A 60 -8.85 10.45 -28.10
CA SER A 60 -8.07 11.31 -28.96
C SER A 60 -8.23 12.75 -28.44
N ILE A 61 -7.40 13.12 -27.48
CA ILE A 61 -7.17 14.52 -27.15
C ILE A 61 -5.66 14.66 -27.00
N THR A 62 -5.12 15.45 -27.92
CA THR A 62 -3.74 15.94 -28.02
C THR A 62 -3.08 16.09 -26.65
N PRO A 63 -1.84 15.58 -26.45
CA PRO A 63 -1.17 15.68 -25.16
C PRO A 63 -1.06 17.16 -24.73
N PRO A 64 -1.54 17.53 -23.54
CA PRO A 64 -1.17 18.79 -22.91
C PRO A 64 0.34 18.82 -22.68
N PRO A 65 0.99 19.99 -22.72
CA PRO A 65 2.44 20.08 -22.56
C PRO A 65 2.88 19.54 -21.20
N LEU A 66 3.98 18.79 -21.22
CA LEU A 66 4.75 18.32 -20.07
C LEU A 66 5.00 19.50 -19.13
N ILE A 67 4.48 19.43 -17.90
CA ILE A 67 4.83 20.37 -16.84
C ILE A 67 5.45 19.59 -15.68
N VAL A 68 6.78 19.77 -15.64
CA VAL A 68 7.68 19.82 -14.47
C VAL A 68 7.89 18.50 -13.73
N SER A 69 9.01 17.88 -14.08
CA SER A 69 9.79 17.00 -13.22
C SER A 69 9.95 17.60 -11.81
N LYS A 70 9.31 17.01 -10.80
CA LYS A 70 9.72 17.19 -9.41
C LYS A 70 10.92 16.27 -9.17
N TYR A 71 12.11 16.72 -9.58
CA TYR A 71 13.34 16.13 -9.04
C TYR A 71 13.42 16.53 -7.57
N TYR A 72 13.28 15.57 -6.66
CA TYR A 72 13.63 15.76 -5.25
C TYR A 72 15.16 15.86 -5.15
N GLN A 73 15.69 17.05 -5.38
CA GLN A 73 17.08 17.37 -5.09
C GLN A 73 17.20 17.60 -3.59
N ILE A 74 18.05 16.81 -2.94
CA ILE A 74 18.37 16.92 -1.53
C ILE A 74 18.98 18.32 -1.31
N SER A 75 18.22 19.23 -0.70
CA SER A 75 18.80 20.45 -0.15
C SER A 75 19.51 20.06 1.15
N PRO A 76 20.80 20.39 1.35
CA PRO A 76 21.47 20.11 2.61
C PRO A 76 20.83 20.96 3.71
N THR A 77 20.15 20.29 4.66
CA THR A 77 19.64 20.94 5.86
C THR A 77 20.83 21.39 6.70
N ILE A 78 21.13 22.68 6.66
CA ILE A 78 22.07 23.32 7.60
C ILE A 78 21.41 23.24 8.98
N TYR A 79 21.96 22.43 9.88
CA TYR A 79 21.63 22.44 11.30
C TYR A 79 22.00 23.81 11.90
N PRO A 80 21.04 24.58 12.46
CA PRO A 80 21.40 25.72 13.30
C PRO A 80 21.83 25.20 14.68
N SER A 81 22.96 25.70 15.13
CA SER A 81 23.48 25.55 16.49
C SER A 81 22.48 26.07 17.53
N SER A 82 22.34 25.28 18.58
CA SER A 82 21.76 25.58 19.91
C SER A 82 21.62 27.07 20.24
N SER A 83 20.37 27.50 20.41
CA SER A 83 20.01 28.61 21.29
C SER A 83 18.86 28.16 22.19
N ASN A 84 19.08 28.22 23.49
CA ASN A 84 18.13 27.84 24.53
C ASN A 84 16.92 28.78 24.51
N ASP A 85 15.80 28.31 23.97
CA ASP A 85 14.48 28.81 24.34
C ASP A 85 13.53 27.61 24.47
N SER A 86 12.90 27.53 25.64
CA SER A 86 11.92 26.49 25.96
C SER A 86 10.68 26.69 25.07
N PRO A 87 10.34 25.76 24.16
CA PRO A 87 9.15 25.92 23.35
C PRO A 87 7.94 25.52 24.19
N THR A 88 7.04 26.48 24.40
CA THR A 88 5.65 26.15 24.73
C THR A 88 5.13 25.27 23.59
N ALA A 89 4.93 23.98 23.88
CA ALA A 89 4.55 22.98 22.90
C ALA A 89 3.20 23.37 22.26
N THR A 90 3.27 23.90 21.04
CA THR A 90 2.10 23.97 20.17
C THR A 90 1.79 22.53 19.74
N PRO A 91 0.54 22.04 19.86
CA PRO A 91 0.21 20.69 19.44
C PRO A 91 0.62 20.52 17.97
N SER A 92 1.46 19.51 17.70
CA SER A 92 1.92 19.19 16.35
C SER A 92 0.72 18.84 15.49
N LYS A 93 0.37 19.72 14.54
CA LYS A 93 -0.80 19.57 13.67
C LYS A 93 -0.57 18.50 12.61
N ASP A 94 -1.45 17.51 12.53
CA ASP A 94 -1.39 16.39 11.57
C ASP A 94 -1.00 16.81 10.14
N GLU A 95 -0.26 15.94 9.45
CA GLU A 95 0.10 16.13 8.05
C GLU A 95 -1.00 15.56 7.13
N CYS A 96 -1.31 16.24 6.02
CA CYS A 96 -2.34 15.77 5.10
C CYS A 96 -1.94 15.91 3.63
N HIS A 97 -2.31 14.89 2.86
CA HIS A 97 -2.06 14.80 1.43
C HIS A 97 -3.36 14.43 0.72
N GLU A 98 -3.60 15.02 -0.45
CA GLU A 98 -4.84 14.76 -1.18
C GLU A 98 -4.64 14.75 -2.70
N ASN A 99 -5.49 14.00 -3.37
CA ASN A 99 -5.72 14.09 -4.81
C ASN A 99 -7.23 14.16 -5.08
N ASP A 100 -7.67 13.88 -6.31
CA ASP A 100 -9.08 13.90 -6.71
C ASP A 100 -9.92 12.79 -6.09
N LYS A 101 -9.30 11.70 -5.61
CA LYS A 101 -9.96 10.48 -5.14
C LYS A 101 -9.78 10.21 -3.64
N PHE A 102 -8.67 10.64 -3.06
CA PHE A 102 -8.27 10.28 -1.70
C PHE A 102 -7.84 11.50 -0.89
N PHE A 103 -8.05 11.41 0.42
CA PHE A 103 -7.52 12.31 1.42
C PHE A 103 -6.84 11.47 2.50
N VAL A 104 -5.53 11.64 2.66
CA VAL A 104 -4.68 10.90 3.59
C VAL A 104 -4.24 11.83 4.70
N ILE A 105 -4.43 11.40 5.95
CA ILE A 105 -3.99 12.11 7.16
C ILE A 105 -2.93 11.25 7.82
N VAL A 106 -1.78 11.83 8.12
CA VAL A 106 -0.71 11.19 8.90
C VAL A 106 -0.81 11.73 10.33
N ASP A 107 -1.02 10.84 11.29
CA ASP A 107 -1.00 11.19 12.71
C ASP A 107 0.42 11.56 13.12
N ASN A 108 0.61 12.77 13.67
CA ASN A 108 1.93 13.18 14.14
C ASN A 108 2.39 12.48 15.42
N GLN A 109 1.49 11.81 16.14
CA GLN A 109 1.84 11.12 17.38
C GLN A 109 2.28 9.68 17.11
N THR A 110 1.55 8.98 16.25
CA THR A 110 1.79 7.55 15.96
C THR A 110 2.45 7.31 14.61
N GLY A 111 2.37 8.26 13.68
CA GLY A 111 2.76 8.05 12.28
C GLY A 111 1.77 7.16 11.51
N ASN A 112 0.59 6.86 12.08
CA ASN A 112 -0.44 6.09 11.39
C ASN A 112 -1.05 6.91 10.25
N PHE A 113 -1.58 6.22 9.25
CA PHE A 113 -2.24 6.83 8.09
C PHE A 113 -3.74 6.55 8.16
N LEU A 114 -4.54 7.62 8.13
CA LEU A 114 -5.99 7.55 7.98
C LEU A 114 -6.37 7.98 6.56
N ILE A 115 -7.08 7.10 5.86
CA ILE A 115 -7.45 7.23 4.46
C ILE A 115 -8.95 7.45 4.36
N ARG A 116 -9.32 8.55 3.70
CA ARG A 116 -10.70 8.86 3.34
C ARG A 116 -10.90 8.86 1.84
N TYR A 117 -12.05 8.34 1.41
CA TYR A 117 -12.47 8.36 0.02
C TYR A 117 -13.20 9.68 -0.26
N LYS A 118 -12.84 10.33 -1.37
CA LYS A 118 -13.58 11.48 -1.88
C LYS A 118 -14.71 11.00 -2.79
N SER A 119 -15.94 11.36 -2.44
CA SER A 119 -17.11 11.19 -3.29
C SER A 119 -17.14 12.20 -4.45
N THR A 120 -16.47 13.35 -4.30
CA THR A 120 -16.31 14.36 -5.36
C THR A 120 -14.91 14.94 -5.36
N ILE A 121 -14.42 15.35 -6.54
CA ILE A 121 -13.06 15.89 -6.73
C ILE A 121 -12.70 17.06 -5.79
N ASN A 122 -13.70 17.88 -5.43
CA ASN A 122 -13.52 19.07 -4.59
C ASN A 122 -13.97 18.86 -3.13
N GLN A 123 -14.28 17.64 -2.73
CA GLN A 123 -14.64 17.36 -1.34
C GLN A 123 -13.49 17.74 -0.41
N LYS A 124 -13.82 18.50 0.63
CA LYS A 124 -12.87 18.96 1.65
C LYS A 124 -13.08 18.20 2.94
N PHE A 125 -11.96 17.89 3.59
CA PHE A 125 -11.91 17.28 4.89
C PHE A 125 -11.06 18.14 5.82
N ASN A 126 -11.36 18.09 7.12
CA ASN A 126 -10.47 18.63 8.12
C ASN A 126 -9.24 17.71 8.23
N CYS A 127 -8.08 18.34 8.29
CA CYS A 127 -6.81 17.67 8.57
C CYS A 127 -6.70 17.39 10.07
N ILE A 128 -7.46 16.39 10.53
CA ILE A 128 -7.54 15.94 11.92
C ILE A 128 -7.67 14.43 11.89
N TYR A 129 -6.76 13.75 12.58
CA TYR A 129 -6.78 12.31 12.77
C TYR A 129 -7.96 11.92 13.67
N SER A 130 -9.05 11.55 13.01
CA SER A 130 -10.27 11.08 13.68
C SER A 130 -10.95 10.07 12.76
N LYS A 131 -10.85 8.81 13.16
CA LYS A 131 -11.33 7.67 12.38
C LYS A 131 -12.85 7.58 12.43
N ASN A 132 -13.47 7.60 11.26
CA ASN A 132 -14.89 7.29 11.07
C ASN A 132 -15.06 5.83 10.63
N LEU A 133 -16.31 5.36 10.60
CA LEU A 133 -16.64 3.98 10.22
C LEU A 133 -16.23 3.62 8.78
N GLU A 134 -16.26 4.59 7.88
CA GLU A 134 -15.95 4.41 6.45
C GLU A 134 -14.45 4.58 6.16
N ASP A 135 -13.71 5.16 7.09
CA ASP A 135 -12.29 5.45 6.94
C ASP A 135 -11.49 4.13 7.01
N TYR A 136 -10.42 4.09 6.25
CA TYR A 136 -9.44 3.01 6.28
C TYR A 136 -8.18 3.49 6.99
N GLU A 137 -7.55 2.63 7.77
CA GLU A 137 -6.38 2.98 8.57
C GLU A 137 -5.25 2.00 8.26
N ILE A 138 -4.05 2.55 8.03
CA ILE A 138 -2.80 1.81 7.94
C ILE A 138 -1.99 2.19 9.18
N LEU A 139 -1.66 1.20 9.99
CA LEU A 139 -0.89 1.41 11.21
C LEU A 139 0.59 1.51 10.88
N ASN A 140 1.30 2.37 11.59
CA ASN A 140 2.75 2.46 11.52
C ASN A 140 3.35 1.23 12.23
N GLU A 141 4.16 0.45 11.52
CA GLU A 141 4.74 -0.79 12.04
C GLU A 141 6.24 -0.68 12.33
N GLY A 142 6.88 0.45 12.04
CA GLY A 142 8.33 0.54 12.21
C GLY A 142 9.00 1.77 11.61
N ALA A 143 8.51 2.97 11.95
CA ALA A 143 8.97 4.24 11.40
C ALA A 143 8.64 4.40 9.92
N ASP A 144 7.35 4.30 9.65
CA ASP A 144 6.75 4.58 8.35
C ASP A 144 6.53 6.08 8.17
N TRP A 145 6.91 6.60 7.01
CA TRP A 145 6.80 8.00 6.63
C TRP A 145 6.04 8.12 5.30
N TYR A 146 5.25 9.17 5.16
CA TYR A 146 4.63 9.48 3.88
C TYR A 146 5.70 9.74 2.82
N GLN A 147 5.58 9.08 1.67
CA GLN A 147 6.49 9.29 0.53
C GLN A 147 5.80 9.96 -0.66
N GLU A 148 4.64 9.44 -1.10
CA GLU A 148 3.89 9.99 -2.24
C GLU A 148 2.45 9.45 -2.29
N LEU A 149 1.53 10.23 -2.88
CA LEU A 149 0.15 9.82 -3.18
C LEU A 149 -0.10 9.95 -4.69
N TYR A 150 0.06 8.86 -5.42
CA TYR A 150 -0.11 8.82 -6.86
C TYR A 150 -1.34 8.00 -7.26
N ASN A 151 -2.35 8.66 -7.83
CA ASN A 151 -3.62 8.02 -8.20
C ASN A 151 -4.28 7.28 -7.00
N ASN A 152 -4.36 5.95 -7.02
CA ASN A 152 -4.87 5.14 -5.92
C ASN A 152 -3.76 4.45 -5.11
N PHE A 153 -2.51 4.83 -5.33
CA PHE A 153 -1.35 4.24 -4.69
C PHE A 153 -0.77 5.19 -3.65
N LEU A 154 -0.66 4.71 -2.42
CA LEU A 154 0.06 5.39 -1.34
C LEU A 154 1.43 4.73 -1.20
N PHE A 155 2.46 5.55 -1.32
CA PHE A 155 3.85 5.16 -1.13
C PHE A 155 4.27 5.55 0.29
N ILE A 156 4.85 4.58 0.99
CA ILE A 156 5.31 4.71 2.37
C ILE A 156 6.78 4.35 2.41
N ASP A 157 7.59 5.26 2.93
CA ASP A 157 9.02 5.06 3.22
C ASP A 157 9.18 4.50 4.63
N SER A 158 9.71 3.30 4.75
CA SER A 158 9.89 2.60 6.02
C SER A 158 11.37 2.60 6.41
N GLY A 159 11.66 3.20 7.55
CA GLY A 159 12.99 3.17 8.18
C GLY A 159 13.48 4.54 8.68
N THR A 160 14.35 4.50 9.69
CA THR A 160 14.99 5.69 10.27
C THR A 160 16.43 5.89 9.81
N GLY A 161 17.02 4.87 9.18
CA GLY A 161 18.43 4.86 8.77
C GLY A 161 18.72 5.64 7.48
N PRO A 162 20.00 5.77 7.11
CA PRO A 162 20.43 6.30 5.83
C PRO A 162 19.89 5.46 4.64
N PRO A 163 19.98 5.96 3.41
CA PRO A 163 19.40 5.31 2.24
C PRO A 163 19.92 3.88 1.94
N LEU A 164 19.09 2.91 2.33
CA LEU A 164 18.67 1.66 1.69
C LEU A 164 17.41 1.28 2.47
N ARG A 165 16.40 2.13 2.33
CA ARG A 165 15.15 1.99 3.08
C ARG A 165 14.24 1.01 2.37
N GLU A 166 13.13 0.70 3.00
CA GLU A 166 12.08 -0.08 2.36
C GLU A 166 11.00 0.87 1.85
N ILE A 167 10.54 0.68 0.62
CA ILE A 167 9.39 1.39 0.07
C ILE A 167 8.23 0.41 0.00
N ALA A 168 7.13 0.72 0.68
CA ALA A 168 5.88 -0.02 0.57
C ALA A 168 4.87 0.75 -0.29
N ILE A 169 4.14 0.03 -1.15
CA ILE A 169 3.07 0.60 -1.98
C ILE A 169 1.76 -0.07 -1.62
N TYR A 170 0.78 0.74 -1.23
CA TYR A 170 -0.58 0.30 -0.92
C TYR A 170 -1.54 0.71 -2.02
N ASP A 171 -2.38 -0.23 -2.47
CA ASP A 171 -3.55 0.08 -3.28
C ASP A 171 -4.71 0.45 -2.35
N LEU A 172 -5.10 1.73 -2.36
CA LEU A 172 -6.10 2.28 -1.44
C LEU A 172 -7.54 1.81 -1.73
N TYR A 173 -7.81 1.34 -2.95
CA TYR A 173 -9.10 0.72 -3.25
C TYR A 173 -9.15 -0.72 -2.73
N LYS A 174 -8.04 -1.46 -2.84
CA LYS A 174 -7.94 -2.84 -2.34
C LYS A 174 -7.66 -2.92 -0.84
N ARG A 175 -7.24 -1.81 -0.22
CA ARG A 175 -6.84 -1.73 1.20
C ARG A 175 -5.73 -2.73 1.54
N GLN A 176 -4.75 -2.82 0.65
CA GLN A 176 -3.71 -3.84 0.73
C GLN A 176 -2.37 -3.29 0.24
N MET A 177 -1.29 -3.67 0.91
CA MET A 177 0.06 -3.56 0.38
C MET A 177 0.20 -4.49 -0.83
N ILE A 178 0.54 -3.93 -1.98
CA ILE A 178 0.68 -4.68 -3.25
C ILE A 178 2.13 -4.89 -3.63
N PHE A 179 3.04 -4.13 -3.03
CA PHE A 179 4.46 -4.14 -3.36
C PHE A 179 5.28 -3.64 -2.19
N SER A 180 6.45 -4.24 -1.99
CA SER A 180 7.51 -3.70 -1.17
C SER A 180 8.87 -4.05 -1.77
N ASP A 181 9.85 -3.15 -1.64
CA ASP A 181 11.25 -3.44 -1.98
C ASP A 181 12.23 -2.55 -1.22
N GLY A 182 13.49 -2.98 -1.16
CA GLY A 182 14.57 -2.08 -0.79
C GLY A 182 14.77 -1.03 -1.88
N TYR A 183 14.86 0.24 -1.50
CA TYR A 183 15.04 1.34 -2.44
C TYR A 183 16.05 2.39 -1.94
N ASN A 184 16.53 3.16 -2.90
CA ASN A 184 17.35 4.35 -2.71
C ASN A 184 16.89 5.45 -3.68
N VAL A 185 17.10 6.69 -3.26
CA VAL A 185 16.77 7.90 -4.00
C VAL A 185 17.74 8.13 -5.19
N PRO A 186 17.33 8.89 -6.21
CA PRO A 186 16.00 9.44 -6.41
C PRO A 186 15.00 8.37 -6.84
N ILE A 187 13.73 8.61 -6.51
CA ILE A 187 12.60 7.91 -7.11
C ILE A 187 11.97 8.77 -8.21
N ASN A 188 11.36 8.14 -9.20
CA ASN A 188 10.57 8.81 -10.22
C ASN A 188 9.23 8.08 -10.40
N ILE A 189 8.12 8.83 -10.39
CA ILE A 189 6.79 8.28 -10.66
C ILE A 189 6.18 9.06 -11.81
N GLU A 190 6.09 8.43 -12.97
CA GLU A 190 5.55 9.05 -14.17
C GLU A 190 4.79 8.02 -15.01
N ASN A 191 3.64 8.41 -15.58
CA ASN A 191 2.87 7.57 -16.50
C ASN A 191 2.55 6.16 -15.96
N GLY A 192 2.36 6.04 -14.63
CA GLY A 192 2.08 4.76 -13.97
C GLY A 192 3.31 3.87 -13.78
N GLN A 193 4.51 4.41 -13.95
CA GLN A 193 5.78 3.71 -13.74
C GLN A 193 6.48 4.31 -12.52
N PHE A 194 6.94 3.44 -11.62
CA PHE A 194 7.74 3.78 -10.46
C PHE A 194 9.17 3.29 -10.68
N ASP A 195 10.09 4.21 -10.89
CA ASP A 195 11.51 3.94 -11.10
C ASP A 195 12.31 4.30 -9.85
N TYR A 196 13.20 3.41 -9.44
CA TYR A 196 14.00 3.55 -8.23
C TYR A 196 15.29 2.74 -8.30
N TRP A 197 16.24 3.06 -7.43
CA TRP A 197 17.48 2.31 -7.31
C TRP A 197 17.40 1.30 -6.18
N LYS A 198 17.93 0.11 -6.39
CA LYS A 198 17.90 -0.97 -5.40
C LYS A 198 19.30 -1.56 -5.22
N GLY A 199 19.71 -1.77 -3.97
CA GLY A 199 20.94 -2.50 -3.66
C GLY A 199 20.91 -3.95 -4.15
N VAL A 200 22.02 -4.42 -4.71
CA VAL A 200 22.20 -5.80 -5.19
C VAL A 200 23.49 -6.40 -4.63
N ASP A 201 23.54 -7.73 -4.53
CA ASP A 201 24.68 -8.49 -3.97
C ASP A 201 25.86 -8.63 -4.95
N THR A 202 26.03 -7.67 -5.87
CA THR A 202 27.16 -7.66 -6.79
C THR A 202 28.42 -7.24 -6.06
N GLN A 203 29.49 -8.01 -6.21
CA GLN A 203 30.78 -7.68 -5.60
C GLN A 203 31.29 -6.34 -6.13
N VAL A 204 31.62 -5.44 -5.20
CA VAL A 204 32.22 -4.15 -5.53
C VAL A 204 33.68 -4.36 -5.93
N THR A 205 34.05 -3.85 -7.09
CA THR A 205 35.42 -3.84 -7.62
C THR A 205 35.81 -2.43 -8.05
N LYS A 206 37.08 -2.20 -8.37
CA LYS A 206 37.55 -0.88 -8.81
C LYS A 206 36.98 -0.49 -10.17
N GLU A 207 36.63 -1.48 -10.98
CA GLU A 207 36.06 -1.29 -12.32
C GLU A 207 34.61 -0.82 -12.26
N ASN A 208 33.79 -1.42 -11.38
CA ASN A 208 32.38 -1.03 -11.23
C ASN A 208 32.16 0.06 -10.18
N CYS A 209 33.16 0.35 -9.35
CA CYS A 209 33.13 1.42 -8.35
C CYS A 209 34.51 2.09 -8.21
N PRO A 210 34.86 3.03 -9.11
CA PRO A 210 36.18 3.68 -9.09
C PRO A 210 36.47 4.46 -7.80
N ASP A 211 35.43 5.00 -7.16
CA ASP A 211 35.54 5.85 -5.98
C ASP A 211 35.56 5.08 -4.66
N LYS A 212 35.52 3.73 -4.69
CA LYS A 212 35.43 2.92 -3.46
C LYS A 212 36.53 3.23 -2.46
N ASP A 213 37.77 3.38 -2.92
CA ASP A 213 38.92 3.58 -2.05
C ASP A 213 38.82 4.94 -1.33
N SER A 214 38.24 5.95 -2.00
CA SER A 214 37.99 7.27 -1.43
C SER A 214 36.89 7.25 -0.36
N TRP A 215 35.80 6.53 -0.62
CA TRP A 215 34.69 6.42 0.33
C TRP A 215 35.06 5.57 1.55
N GLU A 216 35.75 4.44 1.33
CA GLU A 216 36.24 3.55 2.39
C GLU A 216 37.26 4.25 3.30
N SER A 217 38.15 5.06 2.73
CA SER A 217 39.09 5.89 3.52
C SER A 217 38.37 6.94 4.38
N GLY A 218 37.17 7.36 3.97
CA GLY A 218 36.29 8.24 4.74
C GLY A 218 35.39 7.51 5.75
N GLY A 219 35.51 6.19 5.87
CA GLY A 219 34.71 5.37 6.79
C GLY A 219 33.34 4.94 6.25
N LEU A 220 33.10 5.09 4.94
CA LEU A 220 31.86 4.65 4.28
C LEU A 220 32.04 3.27 3.65
N GLY A 221 31.00 2.46 3.66
CA GLY A 221 30.90 1.26 2.83
C GLY A 221 30.60 1.60 1.37
N THR A 222 30.57 0.58 0.52
CA THR A 222 30.19 0.70 -0.89
C THR A 222 29.22 -0.40 -1.28
N ALA A 223 28.33 -0.10 -2.22
CA ALA A 223 27.41 -1.08 -2.78
C ALA A 223 27.10 -0.77 -4.23
N ILE A 224 26.79 -1.83 -4.98
CA ILE A 224 26.21 -1.72 -6.31
C ILE A 224 24.70 -1.69 -6.19
N GLU A 225 24.09 -0.85 -7.00
CA GLU A 225 22.65 -0.75 -7.15
C GLU A 225 22.25 -1.02 -8.59
N GLU A 226 21.08 -1.60 -8.78
CA GLU A 226 20.42 -1.70 -10.08
C GLU A 226 19.26 -0.70 -10.17
N HIS A 227 19.01 -0.20 -11.38
CA HIS A 227 17.86 0.64 -11.67
C HIS A 227 16.66 -0.25 -12.00
N VAL A 228 15.59 -0.07 -11.23
CA VAL A 228 14.40 -0.91 -11.27
C VAL A 228 13.20 -0.07 -11.66
N ARG A 229 12.29 -0.69 -12.41
CA ARG A 229 10.96 -0.17 -12.71
C ARG A 229 9.89 -1.11 -12.15
N PHE A 230 8.90 -0.53 -11.50
CA PHE A 230 7.65 -1.18 -11.14
C PHE A 230 6.49 -0.52 -11.88
N ASP A 231 5.78 -1.29 -12.70
CA ASP A 231 4.61 -0.82 -13.44
C ASP A 231 3.35 -0.94 -12.56
N LEU A 232 2.75 0.20 -12.22
CA LEU A 232 1.62 0.29 -11.28
C LEU A 232 0.30 -0.25 -11.86
N ASN A 233 0.21 -0.45 -13.17
CA ASN A 233 -1.00 -0.99 -13.81
C ASN A 233 -0.96 -2.52 -13.85
N SER A 234 0.18 -3.08 -14.26
CA SER A 234 0.40 -4.52 -14.41
C SER A 234 0.94 -5.19 -13.14
N LEU A 235 1.40 -4.39 -12.17
CA LEU A 235 2.03 -4.83 -10.93
C LEU A 235 3.27 -5.71 -11.17
N LYS A 236 4.02 -5.38 -12.23
CA LYS A 236 5.21 -6.11 -12.62
C LYS A 236 6.46 -5.29 -12.38
N LYS A 237 7.46 -5.95 -11.81
CA LYS A 237 8.81 -5.42 -11.63
C LYS A 237 9.71 -5.84 -12.79
N SER A 238 10.58 -4.95 -13.24
CA SER A 238 11.59 -5.21 -14.27
C SER A 238 12.86 -4.41 -14.00
N SER A 239 14.01 -4.96 -14.40
CA SER A 239 15.28 -4.21 -14.42
C SER A 239 15.34 -3.30 -15.65
N LEU A 240 15.92 -2.11 -15.49
CA LEU A 240 16.25 -1.21 -16.58
C LEU A 240 17.66 -1.45 -17.14
N ASN A 241 18.38 -2.47 -16.63
CA ASN A 241 19.75 -2.85 -17.02
C ASN A 241 20.79 -1.74 -16.82
N GLU A 242 20.54 -0.82 -15.89
CA GLU A 242 21.49 0.19 -15.46
C GLU A 242 21.98 -0.13 -14.06
N THR A 243 23.26 0.09 -13.80
CA THR A 243 23.85 -0.06 -12.47
C THR A 243 24.61 1.18 -12.08
N ARG A 244 24.72 1.42 -10.77
CA ARG A 244 25.56 2.48 -10.21
C ARG A 244 26.24 2.01 -8.94
N CYS A 245 27.41 2.57 -8.65
CA CYS A 245 28.00 2.46 -7.32
C CYS A 245 27.46 3.58 -6.42
N SER A 246 27.26 3.26 -5.14
CA SER A 246 26.81 4.21 -4.12
C SER A 246 27.57 4.00 -2.80
N PRO A 247 27.88 5.09 -2.07
CA PRO A 247 28.43 4.99 -0.73
C PRO A 247 27.36 4.51 0.27
N ARG A 248 27.79 3.81 1.32
CA ARG A 248 26.95 3.29 2.41
C ARG A 248 27.46 3.80 3.75
N GLN A 249 26.53 4.09 4.67
CA GLN A 249 26.83 4.41 6.06
C GLN A 249 26.62 3.19 6.95
#